data_AF-A0AB39MQ53-F1
#
_entry.id   AF-A0AB39MQ53-F1
#
_cell.length_a   1.000
_cell.length_b   1.000
_cell.length_c   1.000
_cell.angle_alpha   90.00
_cell.angle_beta   90.00
_cell.angle_gamma   90.00
#
_symmetry.space_group_name_H-M   'P 1'
#
loop_
_entity.id
_entity.type
_entity.pdbx_description
1 polymer ?
#
loop_
_entity_poly.entity_id
_entity_poly.type
_entity_poly.pdbx_seq_one_letter_code
_entity_poly.pdbx_strand_id
1 'polypeptide(L)'
;MHHGASVAGLAQELTARGIPSPADHARQRDGRKVRGTKWHTTTLRDALYTPALRGWLVQAKPGCKRGALTHQAVLDAEGLPVSPGPAILDAQTWTSVRAVLDSKAKGRGVDREPR
;
A
#
# COMPACT_ATOMS: atom_id res chain seq x y z
N MET A 1 9.57 13.19 21.29
CA MET A 1 8.33 12.71 20.61
C MET A 1 8.74 11.83 19.44
N HIS A 2 8.43 10.53 19.48
CA HIS A 2 8.79 9.58 18.41
C HIS A 2 7.71 9.57 17.32
N HIS A 3 7.55 10.68 16.60
CA HIS A 3 6.67 10.71 15.42
C HIS A 3 7.19 9.68 14.40
N GLY A 4 6.34 8.73 13.99
CA GLY A 4 6.66 7.77 12.94
C GLY A 4 7.62 6.62 13.27
N ALA A 5 8.01 6.39 14.53
CA ALA A 5 8.93 5.28 14.86
C ALA A 5 8.34 3.87 14.59
N SER A 6 7.03 3.77 14.36
CA SER A 6 6.36 2.52 13.99
C SER A 6 5.18 2.75 13.05
N VAL A 7 4.81 1.72 12.27
CA VAL A 7 3.62 1.72 11.42
C VAL A 7 2.34 1.96 12.23
N ALA A 8 2.30 1.50 13.48
CA ALA A 8 1.17 1.76 14.39
C ALA A 8 1.07 3.24 14.78
N GLY A 9 2.20 3.87 15.12
CA GLY A 9 2.26 5.30 15.41
C GLY A 9 1.83 6.14 14.21
N LEU A 10 2.31 5.79 13.00
CA LEU A 10 1.90 6.47 11.76
C LEU A 10 0.39 6.35 11.50
N ALA A 11 -0.20 5.15 11.67
CA ALA A 11 -1.63 4.97 11.48
C ALA A 11 -2.48 5.79 12.47
N GLN A 12 -2.04 5.86 13.73
CA GLN A 12 -2.70 6.72 14.74
C GLN A 12 -2.58 8.20 14.38
N GLU A 13 -1.40 8.64 13.95
CA GLU A 13 -1.17 10.03 13.55
C GLU A 13 -2.04 10.44 12.35
N LEU A 14 -2.07 9.63 11.28
CA LEU A 14 -2.92 9.88 10.12
C LEU A 14 -4.40 9.99 10.50
N THR A 15 -4.84 9.12 11.41
CA THR A 15 -6.21 9.16 11.95
C THR A 15 -6.46 10.44 12.74
N ALA A 16 -5.57 10.80 13.66
CA ALA A 16 -5.70 11.99 14.50
C ALA A 16 -5.71 13.28 13.69
N ARG A 17 -4.96 13.32 12.58
CA ARG A 17 -4.93 14.43 11.63
C ARG A 17 -6.14 14.48 10.69
N GLY A 18 -7.07 13.53 10.78
CA GLY A 18 -8.24 13.47 9.90
C GLY A 18 -7.91 13.12 8.45
N ILE A 19 -6.74 12.55 8.17
CA ILE A 19 -6.37 12.13 6.81
C ILE A 19 -7.25 10.95 6.40
N PRO A 20 -7.99 11.02 5.28
CA PRO A 20 -8.86 9.92 4.85
C PRO A 20 -8.09 8.62 4.62
N SER A 21 -8.63 7.50 5.11
CA SER A 21 -8.12 6.17 4.75
C SER A 21 -8.34 5.88 3.25
N PRO A 22 -7.65 4.91 2.62
CA PRO A 22 -7.81 4.64 1.20
C PRO A 22 -9.27 4.34 0.78
N ALA A 23 -10.02 3.66 1.64
CA ALA A 23 -11.43 3.37 1.40
C ALA A 23 -12.29 4.65 1.42
N ASP A 24 -12.06 5.55 2.38
CA ASP A 24 -12.79 6.82 2.44
C ASP A 24 -12.31 7.81 1.37
N HIS A 25 -11.03 7.84 1.04
CA HIS A 25 -10.49 8.60 -0.09
C HIS A 25 -11.16 8.17 -1.40
N ALA A 26 -11.31 6.86 -1.63
CA ALA A 26 -12.04 6.34 -2.79
C ALA A 26 -13.52 6.77 -2.77
N ARG A 27 -14.18 6.77 -1.61
CA ARG A 27 -15.56 7.25 -1.48
C ARG A 27 -15.67 8.75 -1.78
N GLN A 28 -14.76 9.57 -1.25
CA GLN A 28 -14.71 11.02 -1.53
C GLN A 28 -14.55 11.28 -3.02
N ARG A 29 -13.58 10.62 -3.66
CA ARG A 29 -13.34 10.72 -5.11
C ARG A 29 -14.58 10.33 -5.91
N ASP A 30 -15.29 9.29 -5.49
CA ASP A 30 -16.49 8.79 -6.16
C ASP A 30 -17.78 9.55 -5.74
N GLY A 31 -17.67 10.65 -4.98
CA GLY A 31 -18.82 11.46 -4.52
C GLY A 31 -19.73 10.78 -3.49
N ARG A 32 -19.29 9.68 -2.88
CA ARG A 32 -20.06 8.90 -1.90
C ARG A 32 -19.79 9.41 -0.49
N LYS A 33 -20.81 9.35 0.38
CA LYS A 33 -20.68 9.68 1.81
C LYS A 33 -19.54 8.87 2.46
N VAL A 34 -18.58 9.58 3.06
CA VAL A 34 -17.48 9.00 3.85
C VAL A 34 -17.99 8.33 5.11
N ARG A 35 -17.26 7.32 5.59
CA ARG A 35 -17.62 6.56 6.79
C ARG A 35 -16.82 6.98 8.03
N GLY A 36 -15.74 7.74 7.88
CA GLY A 36 -14.85 8.09 9.00
C GLY A 36 -13.99 6.89 9.43
N THR A 37 -13.66 6.02 8.49
CA THR A 37 -12.83 4.83 8.69
C THR A 37 -11.42 5.25 9.06
N LYS A 38 -10.99 4.85 10.26
CA LYS A 38 -9.63 5.10 10.79
C LYS A 38 -8.56 4.37 9.97
N TRP A 39 -7.33 4.86 10.01
CA TRP A 39 -6.19 4.13 9.48
C TRP A 39 -5.86 2.94 10.38
N HIS A 40 -5.74 1.75 9.76
CA HIS A 40 -5.24 0.55 10.42
C HIS A 40 -3.82 0.23 9.93
N THR A 41 -3.03 -0.45 10.77
CA THR A 41 -1.64 -0.83 10.44
C THR A 41 -1.53 -1.67 9.18
N THR A 42 -2.44 -2.64 9.00
CA THR A 42 -2.53 -3.47 7.79
C THR A 42 -2.75 -2.60 6.55
N THR A 43 -3.73 -1.69 6.59
CA THR A 43 -4.05 -0.81 5.46
C THR A 43 -2.90 0.14 5.14
N LEU A 44 -2.23 0.69 6.15
CA LEU A 44 -1.06 1.52 5.94
C LEU A 44 0.10 0.72 5.33
N ARG A 45 0.34 -0.49 5.83
CA ARG A 45 1.35 -1.39 5.26
C ARG A 45 1.05 -1.72 3.80
N ASP A 46 -0.21 -2.01 3.48
CA ASP A 46 -0.66 -2.29 2.11
C ASP A 46 -0.43 -1.09 1.17
N ALA A 47 -0.74 0.12 1.64
CA ALA A 47 -0.47 1.36 0.91
C ALA A 47 1.02 1.61 0.70
N LEU A 48 1.86 1.30 1.68
CA LEU A 48 3.33 1.45 1.59
C LEU A 48 4.02 0.35 0.76
N TYR A 49 3.35 -0.79 0.55
CA TYR A 49 3.93 -1.94 -0.16
C TYR A 49 3.68 -1.90 -1.67
N THR A 50 2.70 -1.10 -2.13
CA THR A 50 2.24 -1.12 -3.51
C THR A 50 3.33 -0.65 -4.50
N PRO A 51 3.47 -1.29 -5.68
CA PRO A 51 4.38 -0.82 -6.72
C PRO A 51 4.00 0.55 -7.30
N ALA A 52 2.76 1.01 -7.12
CA ALA A 52 2.31 2.31 -7.60
C ALA A 52 3.10 3.49 -6.99
N LEU A 53 3.78 3.29 -5.85
CA LEU A 53 4.67 4.30 -5.27
C LEU A 53 5.88 4.60 -6.17
N ARG A 54 6.24 3.69 -7.07
CA ARG A 54 7.26 3.89 -8.11
C ARG A 54 6.74 4.63 -9.35
N GLY A 55 5.47 5.04 -9.34
CA GLY A 55 4.81 5.62 -10.51
C GLY A 55 4.37 4.58 -11.54
N TRP A 56 4.44 3.28 -11.20
CA TRP A 56 4.11 2.19 -12.11
C TRP A 56 2.60 1.97 -12.22
N LEU A 57 2.15 1.58 -13.40
CA LEU A 57 0.82 1.03 -13.62
C LEU A 57 0.75 -0.35 -12.96
N VAL A 58 -0.29 -0.60 -12.17
CA VAL A 58 -0.42 -1.80 -11.34
C VAL A 58 -1.68 -2.58 -11.70
N GLN A 59 -1.51 -3.89 -11.86
CA GLN A 59 -2.58 -4.86 -12.04
C GLN A 59 -2.53 -5.93 -10.95
N ALA A 60 -3.62 -6.68 -10.76
CA ALA A 60 -3.57 -7.90 -9.97
C ALA A 60 -2.87 -9.02 -10.77
N LYS A 61 -2.16 -9.90 -10.08
CA LYS A 61 -1.66 -11.16 -10.65
C LYS A 61 -2.81 -11.91 -11.33
N PRO A 62 -2.62 -12.47 -12.53
CA PRO A 62 -3.63 -13.28 -13.19
C PRO A 62 -4.17 -14.38 -12.25
N GLY A 63 -5.49 -14.54 -12.21
CA GLY A 63 -6.16 -15.51 -11.32
C GLY A 63 -6.26 -15.09 -9.84
N CYS A 64 -5.66 -13.98 -9.42
CA CYS A 64 -5.74 -13.49 -8.05
C CYS A 64 -6.75 -12.34 -7.90
N LYS A 65 -7.43 -12.29 -6.75
CA LYS A 65 -8.19 -11.09 -6.36
C LYS A 65 -7.23 -9.91 -6.18
N ARG A 66 -7.70 -8.70 -6.53
CA ARG A 66 -6.93 -7.47 -6.36
C ARG A 66 -6.63 -7.20 -4.88
N GLY A 67 -5.35 -7.01 -4.54
CA GLY A 67 -4.89 -6.73 -3.19
C GLY A 67 -3.40 -6.37 -3.17
N ALA A 68 -2.93 -5.79 -2.07
CA ALA A 68 -1.57 -5.27 -1.98
C ALA A 68 -0.46 -6.33 -2.18
N LEU A 69 -0.74 -7.59 -1.86
CA LEU A 69 0.18 -8.72 -2.05
C LEU A 69 0.10 -9.36 -3.45
N THR A 70 -0.99 -9.09 -4.17
CA THR A 70 -1.23 -9.63 -5.50
C THR A 70 -0.99 -8.59 -6.59
N HIS A 71 -0.71 -7.34 -6.21
CA HIS A 71 -0.34 -6.28 -7.13
C HIS A 71 1.02 -6.55 -7.79
N GLN A 72 1.06 -6.43 -9.11
CA GLN A 72 2.27 -6.46 -9.92
C GLN A 72 2.27 -5.29 -10.92
N ALA A 73 3.46 -4.90 -11.36
CA ALA A 73 3.57 -3.93 -12.44
C ALA A 73 2.97 -4.48 -13.74
N VAL A 74 2.33 -3.61 -14.51
CA VAL A 74 2.08 -3.85 -15.93
C VAL A 74 3.42 -3.66 -16.65
N LEU A 75 3.78 -4.63 -17.49
CA LEU A 75 5.01 -4.61 -18.27
C LEU A 75 4.71 -4.21 -19.72
N ASP A 76 5.63 -3.49 -20.35
CA ASP A 76 5.61 -3.18 -21.79
C ASP A 76 6.15 -4.35 -22.63
N ALA A 77 6.35 -4.12 -23.93
CA ALA A 77 6.83 -5.15 -24.86
C ALA A 77 8.27 -5.60 -24.56
N GLU A 78 9.05 -4.74 -23.91
CA GLU A 78 10.43 -4.96 -23.49
C GLU A 78 10.52 -5.62 -22.10
N GLY A 79 9.38 -5.83 -21.44
CA GLY A 79 9.31 -6.42 -20.10
C GLY A 79 9.60 -5.43 -18.98
N LEU A 80 9.56 -4.12 -19.24
CA LEU A 80 9.81 -3.06 -18.26
C LEU A 80 8.50 -2.51 -17.67
N PRO A 81 8.50 -2.04 -16.41
CA PRO A 81 7.31 -1.46 -15.80
C PRO A 81 6.81 -0.19 -16.50
N VAL A 82 5.55 -0.22 -16.96
CA VAL A 82 4.88 0.95 -17.53
C VAL A 82 4.69 2.00 -16.45
N SER A 83 5.12 3.24 -16.69
CA SER A 83 5.12 4.35 -15.72
C SER A 83 4.26 5.52 -16.21
N PRO A 84 2.95 5.59 -15.85
CA PRO A 84 2.06 6.69 -16.26
C PRO A 84 2.36 8.04 -15.60
N GLY A 85 3.21 8.10 -14.57
CA GLY A 85 3.50 9.33 -13.85
C GLY A 85 4.81 9.26 -13.06
N PRO A 86 5.22 10.38 -12.44
CA PRO A 86 6.43 10.43 -11.64
C PRO A 86 6.33 9.51 -10.44
N ALA A 87 7.49 8.99 -10.01
CA ALA A 87 7.57 8.18 -8.81
C ALA A 87 7.27 9.04 -7.56
N ILE A 88 6.44 8.51 -6.67
CA ILE A 88 6.21 9.11 -5.34
C ILE A 88 7.43 8.85 -4.45
N LEU A 89 8.01 7.65 -4.55
CA LEU A 89 9.24 7.25 -3.89
C LEU A 89 10.26 6.80 -4.93
N ASP A 90 11.51 7.25 -4.79
CA ASP A 90 12.62 6.76 -5.59
C ASP A 90 12.89 5.25 -5.33
N ALA A 91 13.75 4.64 -6.15
CA ALA A 91 13.95 3.19 -6.16
C ALA A 91 14.56 2.71 -4.85
N GLN A 92 15.53 3.47 -4.35
CA GLN A 92 16.26 3.16 -3.14
C GLN A 92 15.32 3.28 -1.94
N THR A 93 14.62 4.40 -1.82
CA THR A 93 13.66 4.67 -0.74
C THR A 93 12.56 3.61 -0.70
N TRP A 94 11.96 3.27 -1.85
CA TRP A 94 10.92 2.23 -1.89
C TRP A 94 11.45 0.86 -1.49
N THR A 95 12.65 0.49 -1.95
CA THR A 95 13.32 -0.76 -1.58
C THR A 95 13.60 -0.81 -0.07
N SER A 96 14.12 0.28 0.50
CA SER A 96 14.36 0.38 1.94
C SER A 96 13.07 0.26 2.76
N VAL A 97 11.99 0.93 2.34
CA VAL A 97 10.67 0.81 2.99
C VAL A 97 10.19 -0.65 2.96
N ARG A 98 10.27 -1.32 1.81
CA ARG A 98 9.87 -2.73 1.70
C ARG A 98 10.69 -3.64 2.60
N ALA A 99 12.01 -3.47 2.63
CA ALA A 99 12.88 -4.25 3.52
C ALA A 99 12.51 -4.07 5.00
N VAL A 100 12.20 -2.85 5.44
CA VAL A 100 11.74 -2.58 6.81
C VAL A 100 10.38 -3.22 7.08
N LEU A 101 9.47 -3.24 6.12
CA LEU A 101 8.16 -3.88 6.27
C LEU A 101 8.27 -5.41 6.30
N ASP A 102 9.14 -5.99 5.46
CA ASP A 102 9.34 -7.43 5.32
C ASP A 102 10.09 -8.01 6.53
N SER A 103 11.11 -7.32 7.06
CA SER A 103 11.80 -7.73 8.30
C SER A 103 10.85 -7.85 9.51
N LYS A 104 9.73 -7.12 9.49
CA LYS A 104 8.70 -7.14 10.54
C LYS A 104 7.52 -8.06 10.21
N ALA A 105 7.53 -8.73 9.05
CA ALA A 105 6.43 -9.55 8.56
C ALA A 105 6.68 -11.04 8.84
N LYS A 106 6.51 -11.50 10.08
CA LYS A 106 6.30 -12.95 10.31
C LYS A 106 4.92 -13.35 9.79
N GLY A 107 4.88 -14.23 8.78
CA GLY A 107 3.66 -14.90 8.34
C GLY A 107 2.72 -14.11 7.41
N ARG A 108 3.23 -13.19 6.59
CA ARG A 108 2.40 -12.48 5.58
C ARG A 108 2.39 -13.26 4.27
N GLY A 109 1.20 -13.66 3.80
CA GLY A 109 1.05 -14.40 2.55
C GLY A 109 1.23 -15.92 2.66
N VAL A 110 1.38 -16.45 3.88
CA VAL A 110 1.22 -17.89 4.13
C VAL A 110 -0.27 -18.20 4.17
N ASP A 111 -0.68 -19.23 3.46
CA ASP A 111 -2.01 -19.80 3.61
C ASP A 111 -2.19 -20.22 5.07
N ARG A 112 -3.23 -19.69 5.70
CA ARG A 112 -3.68 -20.19 7.00
C ARG A 112 -4.61 -21.35 6.70
N GLU A 113 -4.18 -22.57 6.99
CA GLU A 113 -5.09 -23.71 6.96
C GLU A 113 -6.29 -23.40 7.86
N PRO A 114 -7.52 -23.65 7.39
CA PRO A 114 -8.70 -23.51 8.22
C PRO A 114 -8.62 -24.54 9.35
N ARG A 115 -8.73 -24.05 10.59
CA ARG A 115 -8.90 -24.89 11.79
C ARG A 115 -10.37 -25.21 11.99
#